data_AF-A0A966BLQ8-F1
#
_entry.id   AF-A0A966BLQ8-F1
#
_cell.length_a   1.000
_cell.length_b   1.000
_cell.length_c   1.000
_cell.angle_alpha   90.00
_cell.angle_beta   90.00
_cell.angle_gamma   90.00
#
_symmetry.space_group_name_H-M   'P 1'
#
loop_
_entity.id
_entity.type
_entity.pdbx_description
1 polymer ?
#
loop_
_entity_poly.entity_id
_entity_poly.type
_entity_poly.pdbx_seq_one_letter_code
_entity_poly.pdbx_strand_id
1 'polypeptide(L)'
;VALGALAEQWSGRYILLWRMPPVDSSEIKLGEGGPAVEWLAKQLALMGGKAAEPDQYPVFNEYMVRQVKQFQLAEGLIPDGAVGSQTLMRLSLAADLAAPKLVRVAKEK
;
A
#
# COMPACT_ATOMS: atom_id res chain seq x y z
N VAL A 1 13.91 8.04 23.07
CA VAL A 1 14.09 9.49 22.85
C VAL A 1 12.76 10.17 23.13
N ALA A 2 12.74 11.29 23.88
CA ALA A 2 11.51 12.06 24.07
C ALA A 2 11.13 12.76 22.75
N LEU A 3 9.83 12.86 22.44
CA LEU A 3 9.36 13.46 21.18
C LEU A 3 9.88 14.89 20.97
N GLY A 4 10.00 15.68 22.04
CA GLY A 4 10.56 17.04 21.97
C GLY A 4 12.02 17.08 21.51
N ALA A 5 12.85 16.18 22.04
CA ALA A 5 14.27 16.09 21.64
C ALA A 5 14.43 15.63 20.19
N LEU A 6 13.54 14.76 19.69
CA LEU A 6 13.52 14.38 18.28
C LEU A 6 13.10 15.57 17.40
N ALA A 7 12.06 16.32 17.80
CA ALA A 7 11.57 17.46 17.04
C ALA A 7 12.63 18.57 16.87
N GLU A 8 13.47 18.81 17.88
CA GLU A 8 14.56 19.79 17.81
C GLU A 8 15.68 19.39 16.84
N GLN A 9 15.90 18.10 16.63
CA GLN A 9 17.02 17.58 15.81
C GLN A 9 16.58 17.08 14.43
N TRP A 10 15.28 16.84 14.23
CA TRP A 10 14.77 16.23 13.00
C TRP A 10 14.51 17.28 11.91
N SER A 11 15.26 17.17 10.81
CA SER A 11 15.11 18.03 9.63
C SER A 11 13.93 17.67 8.70
N GLY A 12 13.07 16.73 9.09
CA GLY A 12 12.00 16.21 8.21
C GLY A 12 12.47 15.23 7.13
N ARG A 13 13.78 15.11 6.89
CA ARG A 13 14.34 14.17 5.91
C ARG A 13 14.37 12.74 6.47
N TYR A 14 13.98 11.79 5.63
CA TYR A 14 14.07 10.36 5.91
C TYR A 14 14.32 9.58 4.62
N ILE A 15 14.87 8.38 4.75
CA ILE A 15 14.94 7.39 3.68
C ILE A 15 14.05 6.23 4.09
N LEU A 16 13.11 5.86 3.22
CA LEU A 16 12.26 4.72 3.43
C LEU A 16 12.83 3.51 2.68
N LEU A 17 13.33 2.55 3.44
CA LEU A 17 13.68 1.24 2.91
C LEU A 17 12.40 0.40 2.85
N TRP A 18 12.02 0.01 1.64
CA TRP A 18 10.83 -0.79 1.39
C TRP A 18 11.20 -1.98 0.51
N ARG A 19 10.49 -3.09 0.68
CA ARG A 19 10.67 -4.29 -0.13
C ARG A 19 9.68 -4.23 -1.30
N MET A 20 10.21 -4.36 -2.51
CA MET A 20 9.37 -4.45 -3.69
C MET A 20 8.52 -5.73 -3.60
N PRO A 21 7.20 -5.63 -3.83
CA PRO A 21 6.34 -6.81 -3.87
C PRO A 21 6.77 -7.76 -5.00
N PRO A 22 6.36 -9.05 -4.95
CA PRO A 22 6.70 -10.05 -5.96
C PRO A 22 5.89 -9.84 -7.25
N VAL A 23 6.03 -8.67 -7.85
CA VAL A 23 5.46 -8.27 -9.13
C VAL A 23 6.61 -7.82 -10.02
N ASP A 24 6.68 -8.36 -11.24
CA ASP A 24 7.78 -8.07 -12.17
C ASP A 24 7.67 -6.69 -12.85
N SER A 25 6.72 -5.86 -12.41
CA SER A 25 6.45 -4.53 -12.95
C SER A 25 6.52 -3.44 -11.88
N SER A 26 7.07 -2.28 -12.26
CA SER A 26 7.07 -1.06 -11.43
C SER A 26 5.76 -0.28 -11.50
N GLU A 27 4.85 -0.71 -12.38
CA GLU A 27 3.54 -0.12 -12.62
C GLU A 27 2.55 -1.21 -13.08
N ILE A 28 1.26 -1.06 -12.76
CA ILE A 28 0.17 -1.88 -13.32
C ILE A 28 -0.80 -0.93 -14.03
N LYS A 29 -1.04 -1.17 -15.33
CA LYS A 29 -1.85 -0.31 -16.19
C LYS A 29 -3.20 -0.92 -16.52
N LEU A 30 -4.19 -0.05 -16.76
CA LEU A 30 -5.53 -0.47 -17.12
C LEU A 30 -5.50 -1.40 -18.33
N GLY A 31 -6.18 -2.53 -18.25
CA GLY A 31 -6.19 -3.56 -19.30
C GLY A 31 -5.04 -4.57 -19.22
N GLU A 32 -4.05 -4.39 -18.35
CA GLU A 32 -3.04 -5.41 -18.08
C GLU A 32 -3.64 -6.58 -17.29
N GLY A 33 -3.05 -7.76 -17.43
CA GLY A 33 -3.41 -8.97 -16.68
C GLY A 33 -2.18 -9.69 -16.15
N GLY A 34 -2.41 -10.85 -15.53
CA GLY A 34 -1.34 -11.72 -15.06
C GLY A 34 -0.93 -11.48 -13.60
N PRO A 35 0.26 -11.99 -13.19
CA PRO A 35 0.62 -12.12 -11.77
C PRO A 35 0.59 -10.81 -10.97
N ALA A 36 0.93 -9.68 -11.61
CA ALA A 36 0.90 -8.37 -10.96
C ALA A 36 -0.54 -7.94 -10.60
N VAL A 37 -1.51 -8.20 -11.48
CA VAL A 37 -2.92 -7.90 -11.26
C VAL A 37 -3.53 -8.84 -10.23
N GLU A 38 -3.17 -10.12 -10.26
CA GLU A 38 -3.57 -11.09 -9.23
C GLU A 38 -3.06 -10.69 -7.84
N TRP A 39 -1.79 -10.23 -7.77
CA TRP A 39 -1.23 -9.70 -6.54
C TRP A 39 -2.01 -8.47 -6.06
N LEU A 40 -2.28 -7.51 -6.96
CA LEU A 40 -3.05 -6.30 -6.65
C LEU A 40 -4.45 -6.63 -6.12
N ALA A 41 -5.16 -7.55 -6.76
CA ALA A 41 -6.50 -7.99 -6.34
C ALA A 41 -6.47 -8.56 -4.91
N LYS A 42 -5.47 -9.39 -4.59
CA LYS A 42 -5.27 -9.92 -3.23
C LYS A 42 -5.03 -8.81 -2.20
N GLN A 43 -4.20 -7.81 -2.54
CA GLN A 43 -3.95 -6.68 -1.63
C GLN A 43 -5.21 -5.85 -1.37
N LEU A 44 -5.94 -5.50 -2.44
CA LEU A 44 -7.18 -4.72 -2.32
C LEU A 44 -8.26 -5.46 -1.52
N ALA A 45 -8.34 -6.79 -1.64
CA ALA A 45 -9.25 -7.60 -0.85
C ALA A 45 -8.90 -7.60 0.64
N LEU A 46 -7.62 -7.75 0.98
CA LEU A 46 -7.12 -7.68 2.36
C LEU A 46 -7.46 -6.33 3.01
N MET A 47 -7.28 -5.22 2.29
CA MET A 47 -7.65 -3.88 2.79
C MET A 47 -9.15 -3.68 2.94
N GLY A 48 -9.94 -4.27 2.04
CA GLY A 48 -11.40 -4.20 2.09
C GLY A 48 -12.03 -5.11 3.14
N GLY A 49 -11.25 -5.91 3.87
CA GLY A 49 -11.76 -6.92 4.80
C GLY A 49 -12.57 -8.04 4.12
N LYS A 50 -12.34 -8.26 2.83
CA LYS A 50 -13.03 -9.27 2.02
C LYS A 50 -12.07 -10.41 1.68
N ALA A 51 -12.60 -11.62 1.55
CA ALA A 51 -11.83 -12.69 0.91
C ALA A 51 -11.54 -12.27 -0.54
N ALA A 52 -10.30 -12.46 -0.99
CA ALA A 52 -9.97 -12.28 -2.40
C ALA A 52 -10.70 -13.36 -3.20
N GLU A 53 -11.65 -12.97 -4.05
CA GLU A 53 -12.28 -13.85 -5.04
C GLU A 53 -11.27 -14.06 -6.18
N PRO A 54 -10.54 -15.20 -6.24
CA PRO A 54 -9.37 -15.35 -7.11
C PRO A 54 -9.71 -15.33 -8.60
N ASP A 55 -10.95 -15.67 -8.96
CA ASP A 55 -11.37 -15.92 -10.34
C ASP A 55 -12.11 -14.77 -11.02
N GLN A 56 -12.41 -13.66 -10.32
CA GLN A 56 -13.29 -12.63 -10.90
C GLN A 56 -12.56 -11.59 -11.77
N TYR A 57 -11.24 -11.41 -11.65
CA TYR A 57 -10.54 -10.29 -12.30
C TYR A 57 -9.19 -10.68 -12.93
N PRO A 58 -9.17 -11.34 -14.11
CA PRO A 58 -7.94 -11.65 -14.84
C PRO A 58 -7.23 -10.41 -15.42
N VAL A 59 -7.87 -9.24 -15.34
CA VAL A 59 -7.43 -7.98 -15.94
C VAL A 59 -7.69 -6.81 -14.98
N PHE A 60 -6.76 -5.88 -14.90
CA PHE A 60 -6.93 -4.63 -14.17
C PHE A 60 -8.00 -3.78 -14.87
N ASN A 61 -9.19 -3.75 -14.28
CA ASN A 61 -10.39 -3.18 -14.87
C ASN A 61 -10.87 -1.93 -14.10
N GLU A 62 -11.92 -1.29 -14.62
CA GLU A 62 -12.51 -0.08 -14.02
C GLU A 62 -13.03 -0.29 -12.59
N TYR A 63 -13.43 -1.51 -12.22
CA TYR A 63 -13.83 -1.82 -10.85
C TYR A 63 -12.62 -1.77 -9.91
N MET A 64 -11.52 -2.40 -10.30
CA MET A 64 -10.27 -2.36 -9.54
C MET A 64 -9.70 -0.94 -9.47
N VAL A 65 -9.79 -0.15 -10.55
CA VAL A 65 -9.40 1.28 -10.53
C VAL A 65 -10.14 2.04 -9.44
N ARG A 66 -11.44 1.83 -9.26
CA ARG A 66 -12.20 2.47 -8.17
C ARG A 66 -11.71 2.05 -6.78
N GLN A 67 -11.37 0.78 -6.60
CA GLN A 67 -10.79 0.29 -5.34
C GLN A 67 -9.40 0.90 -5.09
N VAL A 68 -8.56 1.01 -6.13
CA VAL A 68 -7.26 1.68 -6.04
C VAL A 68 -7.44 3.14 -5.64
N LYS A 69 -8.38 3.88 -6.23
CA LYS A 69 -8.66 5.26 -5.86
C LYS A 69 -9.09 5.41 -4.41
N GLN A 70 -9.94 4.50 -3.91
CA GLN A 70 -10.36 4.48 -2.51
C GLN A 70 -9.17 4.22 -1.58
N PHE A 71 -8.31 3.27 -1.94
CA PHE A 71 -7.09 2.98 -1.19
C PHE A 71 -6.12 4.18 -1.18
N GLN A 72 -5.86 4.78 -2.34
CA GLN A 72 -5.01 5.96 -2.48
C GLN A 72 -5.51 7.10 -1.60
N LEU A 73 -6.82 7.37 -1.61
CA LEU A 73 -7.41 8.39 -0.75
C LEU A 73 -7.21 8.08 0.74
N ALA A 74 -7.39 6.82 1.15
CA ALA A 74 -7.20 6.39 2.54
C ALA A 74 -5.74 6.52 3.01
N GLU A 75 -4.78 6.29 2.11
CA GLU A 75 -3.34 6.41 2.37
C GLU A 75 -2.77 7.82 2.17
N GLY A 76 -3.62 8.80 1.83
CA GLY A 76 -3.20 10.18 1.57
C GLY A 76 -2.40 10.37 0.27
N LEU A 77 -2.57 9.46 -0.70
CA LEU A 77 -2.07 9.59 -2.06
C LEU A 77 -3.08 10.35 -2.95
N ILE A 78 -2.62 10.79 -4.12
CA ILE A 78 -3.51 11.32 -5.16
C ILE A 78 -4.38 10.15 -5.69
N PRO A 79 -5.73 10.24 -5.66
CA PRO A 79 -6.61 9.15 -6.08
C PRO A 79 -6.79 9.12 -7.61
N ASP A 80 -5.69 8.97 -8.35
CA ASP A 80 -5.68 8.91 -9.82
C ASP A 80 -6.04 7.53 -10.37
N GLY A 81 -5.97 6.48 -9.54
CA GLY A 81 -6.21 5.10 -9.93
C GLY A 81 -5.00 4.42 -10.58
N ALA A 82 -3.85 5.10 -10.66
CA ALA A 82 -2.63 4.56 -11.20
C ALA A 82 -1.88 3.73 -10.15
N VAL A 83 -1.43 2.55 -10.55
CA VAL A 83 -0.72 1.62 -9.67
C VAL A 83 0.77 1.70 -9.95
N GLY A 84 1.35 2.88 -9.75
CA GLY A 84 2.79 3.12 -9.83
C GLY A 84 3.53 2.76 -8.54
N SER A 85 4.82 3.06 -8.50
CA SER A 85 5.73 2.71 -7.40
C SER A 85 5.27 3.18 -6.01
N GLN A 86 4.72 4.40 -5.89
CA GLN A 86 4.18 4.91 -4.62
C GLN A 86 2.96 4.11 -4.14
N THR A 87 2.03 3.81 -5.06
CA THR A 87 0.85 2.99 -4.76
C THR A 87 1.25 1.56 -4.37
N LEU A 88 2.18 0.94 -5.12
CA LEU A 88 2.72 -0.40 -4.83
C LEU A 88 3.40 -0.46 -3.46
N MET A 89 4.19 0.57 -3.12
CA MET A 89 4.85 0.68 -1.83
C MET A 89 3.85 0.79 -0.68
N ARG A 90 2.79 1.61 -0.82
CA ARG A 90 1.76 1.73 0.22
C ARG A 90 1.00 0.41 0.40
N LEU A 91 0.64 -0.25 -0.70
CA LEU A 91 -0.03 -1.54 -0.67
C LEU A 91 0.82 -2.59 0.06
N SER A 92 2.12 -2.66 -0.24
CA SER A 92 3.01 -3.63 0.40
C SER A 92 3.20 -3.34 1.89
N LEU A 93 3.38 -2.06 2.28
CA LEU A 93 3.55 -1.69 3.68
C LEU A 93 2.30 -1.94 4.53
N ALA A 94 1.13 -1.66 3.99
CA ALA A 94 -0.11 -1.85 4.73
C ALA A 94 -0.44 -3.34 4.91
N ALA A 95 -0.02 -4.20 3.97
CA ALA A 95 -0.20 -5.65 4.05
C ALA A 95 0.93 -6.38 4.80
N ASP A 96 2.10 -5.77 4.96
CA ASP A 96 3.23 -6.36 5.68
C ASP A 96 2.97 -6.33 7.19
N LEU A 97 2.58 -7.48 7.73
CA LEU A 97 2.39 -7.70 9.16
C LEU A 97 3.71 -7.79 9.93
N ALA A 98 4.82 -8.09 9.25
CA ALA A 98 6.15 -8.20 9.85
C ALA A 98 6.91 -6.86 9.83
N ALA A 99 6.43 -5.86 9.08
CA ALA A 99 7.02 -4.54 9.07
C ALA A 99 7.01 -3.92 10.48
N PRO A 100 8.11 -3.27 10.91
CA PRO A 100 8.16 -2.59 12.19
C PRO A 100 7.17 -1.43 12.18
N LYS A 101 6.14 -1.51 13.03
CA LYS A 101 5.14 -0.44 13.19
C LYS A 101 5.47 0.38 14.42
N LEU A 102 5.34 1.70 14.30
CA LEU A 102 5.37 2.57 15.46
C LEU A 102 4.11 2.34 16.28
N VAL A 103 4.20 1.49 17.29
CA VAL A 103 3.12 1.28 18.24
C VAL A 103 3.15 2.37 19.30
N ARG A 104 2.00 2.94 19.62
CA ARG A 104 1.87 3.84 20.76
C ARG A 104 1.90 3.00 22.02
N VAL A 105 3.01 3.03 22.76
CA VAL A 105 3.05 2.45 24.10
C VAL A 105 2.28 3.40 25.03
N ALA A 106 1.15 2.94 25.57
CA ALA A 106 0.45 3.68 26.61
C ALA A 106 1.34 3.73 27.86
N LYS A 107 1.49 4.92 28.45
CA LYS A 107 2.15 5.06 29.76
C LYS A 107 1.37 4.24 30.78
N GLU A 108 2.02 3.25 31.40
CA GLU A 108 1.55 2.73 32.68
C GLU A 108 1.55 3.87 33.72
N LYS A 109 0.49 3.91 34.52
CA LYS A 109 0.26 4.91 35.56
C LYS A 109 1.18 4.70 36.75
#